data_AF-A0A3S1IC61-F1
#
_entry.id   AF-A0A3S1IC61-F1
#
_cell.length_a   1.000
_cell.length_b   1.000
_cell.length_c   1.000
_cell.angle_alpha   90.00
_cell.angle_beta   90.00
_cell.angle_gamma   90.00
#
_symmetry.space_group_name_H-M   'P 1'
#
loop_
_entity.id
_entity.type
_entity.pdbx_description
1 polymer ?
#
loop_
_entity_poly.entity_id
_entity_poly.type
_entity_poly.pdbx_seq_one_letter_code
_entity_poly.pdbx_strand_id
1 'polypeptide(L)'
;MVQTPAQIITLEEFLKLPETEPPSEYIDGRIIQKPMPQGEHSAIQTELPPAINLILKPEKIARAFSELRCTFGGRSIVPDVSVFCWHRIPRQ
;
A
#
# COMPACT_ATOMS: atom_id res chain seq x y z
N MET A 1 -22.51 5.09 16.06
CA MET A 1 -21.76 4.25 15.10
C MET A 1 -21.72 2.84 15.67
N VAL A 2 -22.21 1.84 14.94
CA VAL A 2 -22.20 0.44 15.40
C VAL A 2 -20.76 -0.04 15.35
N GLN A 3 -20.15 -0.26 16.51
CA GLN A 3 -18.84 -0.89 16.61
C GLN A 3 -19.05 -2.40 16.47
N THR A 4 -18.83 -2.92 15.28
CA THR A 4 -18.75 -4.37 15.02
C THR A 4 -17.60 -4.92 15.89
N PRO A 5 -17.81 -6.02 16.65
CA PRO A 5 -16.74 -6.62 17.42
C PRO A 5 -15.59 -6.96 16.48
N ALA A 6 -14.38 -6.54 16.82
CA ALA A 6 -13.19 -6.80 16.03
C ALA A 6 -12.95 -8.32 16.02
N GLN A 7 -13.44 -9.01 14.99
CA GLN A 7 -13.02 -10.36 14.69
C GLN A 7 -11.50 -10.30 14.46
N ILE A 8 -10.77 -10.93 15.37
CA ILE A 8 -9.33 -11.12 15.23
C ILE A 8 -9.18 -12.13 14.10
N ILE A 9 -8.86 -11.62 12.91
CA ILE A 9 -8.56 -12.43 11.73
C ILE A 9 -7.04 -12.61 11.64
N THR A 10 -6.57 -13.74 11.13
CA THR A 10 -5.15 -13.93 10.85
C THR A 10 -4.74 -13.21 9.56
N LEU A 11 -3.45 -12.92 9.40
CA LEU A 11 -2.93 -12.35 8.15
C LEU A 11 -3.23 -13.26 6.95
N GLU A 12 -3.14 -14.58 7.12
CA GLU A 12 -3.38 -15.54 6.03
C GLU A 12 -4.84 -15.52 5.57
N GLU A 13 -5.78 -15.43 6.51
CA GLU A 13 -7.20 -15.29 6.20
C GLU A 13 -7.49 -13.94 5.54
N PHE A 14 -6.88 -12.85 6.03
CA PHE A 14 -6.99 -11.53 5.40
C PHE A 14 -6.55 -11.54 3.93
N LEU A 15 -5.42 -12.17 3.60
CA LEU A 15 -4.90 -12.24 2.23
C LEU A 15 -5.78 -13.05 1.27
N LYS A 16 -6.73 -13.85 1.78
CA LYS A 16 -7.72 -14.59 0.98
C LYS A 16 -8.98 -13.78 0.70
N LEU A 17 -9.18 -12.65 1.38
CA LEU A 17 -10.31 -11.76 1.15
C LEU A 17 -10.16 -11.04 -0.21
N PRO A 18 -11.26 -10.69 -0.87
CA PRO A 18 -11.21 -9.88 -2.08
C PRO A 18 -10.65 -8.48 -1.77
N GLU A 19 -9.94 -7.90 -2.75
CA GLU A 19 -9.52 -6.50 -2.69
C GLU A 19 -10.73 -5.55 -2.64
N THR A 20 -10.56 -4.42 -1.97
CA THR A 20 -11.62 -3.40 -1.79
C THR A 20 -11.21 -2.07 -2.40
N GLU A 21 -12.19 -1.20 -2.67
CA GLU A 21 -11.96 0.19 -3.08
C GLU A 21 -12.66 1.13 -2.08
N PRO A 22 -11.91 1.95 -1.31
CA PRO A 22 -10.46 2.00 -1.19
C PRO A 22 -9.86 0.71 -0.60
N PRO A 23 -8.54 0.49 -0.75
CA PRO A 23 -7.87 -0.71 -0.27
C PRO A 23 -8.04 -0.91 1.24
N SER A 24 -8.20 -2.18 1.63
CA SER A 24 -8.15 -2.60 3.03
C SER A 24 -6.72 -2.98 3.41
N GLU A 25 -6.33 -2.57 4.62
CA GLU A 25 -5.06 -2.88 5.26
C GLU A 25 -5.26 -3.79 6.47
N TYR A 26 -4.25 -4.59 6.77
CA TYR A 26 -4.20 -5.45 7.94
C TYR A 26 -3.09 -5.00 8.88
N ILE A 27 -3.48 -4.53 10.06
CA ILE A 27 -2.59 -4.02 11.11
C ILE A 27 -3.04 -4.60 12.45
N ASP A 28 -2.13 -5.33 13.10
CA ASP A 28 -2.31 -5.86 14.46
C ASP A 28 -3.62 -6.66 14.66
N GLY A 29 -3.95 -7.56 13.72
CA GLY A 29 -5.13 -8.42 13.81
C GLY A 29 -6.43 -7.79 13.30
N ARG A 30 -6.37 -6.58 12.77
CA ARG A 30 -7.54 -5.79 12.37
C ARG A 30 -7.50 -5.43 10.90
N ILE A 31 -8.67 -5.41 10.29
CA ILE A 31 -8.87 -4.86 8.94
C ILE A 31 -9.26 -3.40 9.06
N ILE A 32 -8.50 -2.53 8.42
CA ILE A 32 -8.72 -1.08 8.38
C ILE A 32 -8.80 -0.65 6.93
N GLN A 33 -9.94 -0.10 6.51
CA GLN A 33 -10.09 0.41 5.15
C GLN A 33 -9.50 1.81 5.04
N LYS A 34 -8.73 2.08 3.99
CA LYS A 34 -8.24 3.43 3.69
C LYS A 34 -9.43 4.38 3.46
N PRO A 35 -9.28 5.67 3.81
CA PRO A 35 -10.27 6.67 3.44
C PRO A 35 -10.32 6.83 1.91
N MET A 36 -11.48 7.25 1.39
CA MET A 36 -11.56 7.69 0.00
C MET A 36 -10.56 8.83 -0.23
N PRO A 37 -9.72 8.76 -1.26
CA PRO A 37 -8.78 9.84 -1.56
C PRO A 37 -9.55 11.12 -1.92
N GLN A 38 -8.97 12.27 -1.57
CA GLN A 38 -9.49 13.60 -1.90
C GLN A 38 -8.60 14.28 -2.94
N GLY A 39 -9.10 15.31 -3.62
CA GLY A 39 -8.38 15.95 -4.74
C GLY A 39 -6.96 16.41 -4.39
N GLU A 40 -6.74 17.00 -3.21
CA GLU A 40 -5.40 17.43 -2.76
C GLU A 40 -4.45 16.24 -2.54
N HIS A 41 -4.97 15.16 -1.94
CA HIS A 41 -4.23 13.91 -1.75
C HIS A 41 -3.87 13.28 -3.11
N SER A 42 -4.83 13.19 -4.03
CA SER A 42 -4.63 12.65 -5.36
C SER A 42 -3.63 13.47 -6.19
N ALA A 43 -3.64 14.80 -6.06
CA ALA A 43 -2.68 15.66 -6.74
C ALA A 43 -1.24 15.34 -6.30
N ILE A 44 -0.99 15.24 -4.99
CA ILE A 44 0.34 14.88 -4.47
C ILE A 44 0.73 13.47 -4.88
N GLN A 45 -0.18 12.51 -4.75
CA GLN A 45 0.08 11.11 -5.09
C GLN A 45 0.35 10.90 -6.58
N THR A 46 -0.24 11.72 -7.46
CA THR A 46 -0.01 11.65 -8.91
C THR A 46 1.36 12.21 -9.29
N GLU A 47 1.83 13.27 -8.62
CA GLU A 47 3.06 13.98 -9.01
C GLU A 47 4.33 13.44 -8.33
N LEU A 48 4.22 12.98 -7.08
CA LEU A 48 5.39 12.55 -6.30
C LEU A 48 6.10 11.30 -6.87
N PRO A 49 5.40 10.18 -7.21
CA PRO A 49 6.07 9.00 -7.77
C PRO A 49 6.77 9.27 -9.11
N PRO A 50 6.18 10.02 -10.08
CA PRO A 50 6.89 10.44 -11.28
C PRO A 50 8.14 11.27 -10.98
N ALA A 51 8.08 12.23 -10.06
CA ALA A 51 9.24 13.05 -9.68
C ALA A 51 10.39 12.20 -9.13
N ILE A 52 10.09 11.24 -8.25
CA ILE A 52 11.08 10.28 -7.73
C ILE A 52 11.64 9.42 -8.86
N ASN A 53 10.76 8.88 -9.72
CA ASN A 53 11.15 7.99 -10.80
C ASN A 53 11.96 8.69 -11.88
N LEU A 54 11.75 9.98 -12.13
CA LEU A 54 12.55 10.77 -13.07
C LEU A 54 14.04 10.77 -12.72
N ILE A 55 14.35 10.81 -11.42
CA ILE A 55 15.72 10.86 -10.91
C ILE A 55 16.30 9.45 -10.76
N LEU A 56 15.56 8.52 -10.13
CA LEU A 56 16.14 7.25 -9.66
C LEU A 56 16.02 6.07 -10.64
N LYS A 57 15.02 6.11 -11.53
CA LYS A 57 14.76 5.00 -12.47
C LYS A 57 15.80 4.87 -13.59
N PRO A 58 16.33 5.96 -14.21
CA PRO A 58 17.29 5.85 -15.31
C PRO A 58 18.56 5.08 -14.94
N GLU A 59 19.10 5.36 -13.76
CA GLU A 59 20.30 4.71 -13.23
C GLU A 59 20.01 3.40 -12.49
N LYS A 60 18.75 2.95 -12.49
CA LYS A 60 18.33 1.73 -11.78
C LYS A 60 18.73 1.75 -10.29
N ILE A 61 18.55 2.90 -9.63
CA ILE A 61 18.82 3.04 -8.20
C ILE A 61 17.61 2.56 -7.40
N ALA A 62 16.43 3.05 -7.75
CA ALA A 62 15.17 2.72 -7.09
C ALA A 62 13.98 2.95 -8.04
N ARG A 63 12.80 2.51 -7.59
CA ARG A 63 11.53 2.78 -8.27
C ARG A 63 10.43 3.05 -7.26
N ALA A 64 9.64 4.09 -7.51
CA ALA A 64 8.42 4.42 -6.79
C ALA A 64 7.20 3.77 -7.45
N PHE A 65 6.28 3.29 -6.62
CA PHE A 65 5.00 2.68 -7.00
C PHE A 65 3.89 3.33 -6.17
N SER A 66 2.77 3.67 -6.80
CA SER A 66 1.55 4.15 -6.15
C SER A 66 0.66 2.97 -5.75
N GLU A 67 0.03 3.03 -4.58
CA GLU A 67 -0.97 2.06 -4.10
C GLU A 67 -0.51 0.58 -4.21
N LEU A 68 0.74 0.30 -3.85
CA LEU A 68 1.30 -1.06 -3.91
C LEU A 68 1.12 -1.80 -2.58
N ARG A 69 0.44 -2.95 -2.60
CA ARG A 69 0.33 -3.82 -1.43
C ARG A 69 1.70 -4.35 -0.99
N CYS A 70 2.02 -4.09 0.28
CA CYS A 70 3.25 -4.49 0.93
C CYS A 70 2.93 -5.36 2.15
N THR A 71 3.28 -6.64 2.08
CA THR A 71 3.07 -7.60 3.17
C THR A 71 4.39 -7.98 3.82
N PHE A 72 4.58 -7.61 5.08
CA PHE A 72 5.79 -7.90 5.87
C PHE A 72 5.52 -7.75 7.37
N GLY A 73 6.34 -8.41 8.20
CA GLY A 73 6.28 -8.24 9.66
C GLY A 73 4.91 -8.55 10.28
N GLY A 74 4.15 -9.47 9.69
CA GLY A 74 2.79 -9.80 10.14
C GLY A 74 1.74 -8.73 9.78
N ARG A 75 2.03 -7.81 8.86
CA ARG A 75 1.12 -6.75 8.40
C ARG A 75 0.95 -6.80 6.89
N SER A 76 -0.15 -6.26 6.37
CA SER A 76 -0.35 -6.04 4.93
C SER A 76 -0.95 -4.66 4.71
N ILE A 77 -0.14 -3.74 4.21
CA ILE A 77 -0.50 -2.32 4.04
C ILE A 77 -0.47 -1.94 2.56
N VAL A 78 -1.11 -0.83 2.21
CA VAL A 78 -1.12 -0.24 0.87
C VAL A 78 -0.72 1.23 1.01
N PRO A 79 0.58 1.53 1.13
CA PRO A 79 1.05 2.90 1.23
C PRO A 79 0.68 3.69 -0.03
N ASP A 80 0.39 4.98 0.12
CA ASP A 80 0.10 5.87 -1.01
C ASP A 80 1.24 5.86 -2.03
N VAL A 81 2.48 5.85 -1.55
CA VAL A 81 3.70 5.72 -2.36
C VAL A 81 4.69 4.80 -1.65
N SER A 82 5.16 3.77 -2.36
CA SER A 82 6.22 2.86 -1.91
C SER A 82 7.44 2.99 -2.82
N VAL A 83 8.64 3.17 -2.26
CA VAL A 83 9.90 3.28 -3.01
C VAL A 83 10.83 2.13 -2.64
N PHE A 84 11.24 1.36 -3.64
CA PHE A 84 12.15 0.22 -3.44
C PHE A 84 13.46 0.43 -4.17
N CYS A 85 14.59 0.17 -3.50
CA CYS A 85 15.88 0.05 -4.17
C CYS A 85 15.80 -1.03 -5.25
N TRP A 86 16.47 -0.82 -6.37
CA TRP A 86 16.25 -1.62 -7.58
C TRP A 86 16.47 -3.12 -7.40
N HIS A 87 17.46 -3.49 -6.58
CA HIS A 87 17.79 -4.89 -6.27
C HIS A 87 16.79 -5.55 -5.31
N ARG A 88 15.87 -4.79 -4.68
CA ARG A 88 14.82 -5.29 -3.79
C ARG A 88 13.45 -5.40 -4.46
N ILE A 89 13.33 -4.98 -5.73
CA ILE A 89 12.09 -5.10 -6.50
C ILE A 89 11.94 -6.58 -6.89
N PRO A 90 10.89 -7.28 -6.43
CA PRO A 90 10.66 -8.67 -6.82
C PRO A 90 10.42 -8.74 -8.33
N ARG A 91 11.09 -9.69 -8.98
CA ARG A 91 10.87 -10.02 -10.39
C ARG A 91 10.24 -11.41 -10.41
N GLN A 92 9.12 -11.55 -11.12
CA GLN A 92 8.59 -12.87 -11.47
C GLN A 92 9.45 -13.47 -12.57
#